data_AF-A0A4Q9QG35-F1
#
_entry.id   AF-A0A4Q9QG35-F1
#
_cell.length_a   1.000
_cell.length_b   1.000
_cell.length_c   1.000
_cell.angle_alpha   90.00
_cell.angle_beta   90.00
_cell.angle_gamma   90.00
#
_symmetry.space_group_name_H-M   'P 1'
#
loop_
_entity.id
_entity.type
_entity.pdbx_description
1 polymer ?
#
loop_
_entity_poly.entity_id
_entity_poly.type
_entity_poly.pdbx_seq_one_letter_code
_entity_poly.pdbx_strand_id
1 'polypeptide(L)'
;MQPFDTPDLDIEPHEAFELVICELHSHAATGRKNFVVRVPQDMVIYLFTGILRKADLSKVVLERELSELGLYGFKDADGRILRRYLSGETRMAWETYRRLVFWALANKWISDWVFRDLLLSANLREAAQRSARTLLNKVKRRVSLAELTREQIIDCFKESYRQVLQEIEALAVSRVGTDRDIRELARSLGLEFQD
;
A
#
# COMPACT_ATOMS: atom_id res chain seq x y z
N MET A 1 22.03 13.88 -16.65
CA MET A 1 21.20 12.70 -16.36
C MET A 1 19.81 13.04 -16.85
N GLN A 2 19.28 12.32 -17.85
CA GLN A 2 17.85 12.48 -18.15
C GLN A 2 17.08 12.01 -16.91
N PRO A 3 15.97 12.68 -16.52
CA PRO A 3 15.09 12.10 -15.54
C PRO A 3 14.78 10.69 -16.04
N PHE A 4 14.90 9.69 -15.16
CA PHE A 4 14.16 8.47 -15.42
C PHE A 4 12.74 8.96 -15.63
N ASP A 5 12.24 8.86 -16.87
CA ASP A 5 10.82 8.87 -17.10
C ASP A 5 10.33 7.76 -16.19
N THR A 6 9.85 8.12 -14.99
CA THR A 6 9.00 7.25 -14.20
C THR A 6 8.05 6.70 -15.23
N PRO A 7 8.00 5.38 -15.45
CA PRO A 7 7.00 4.84 -16.34
C PRO A 7 5.72 5.44 -15.78
N ASP A 8 5.12 6.37 -16.52
CA ASP A 8 3.73 6.70 -16.35
C ASP A 8 3.13 5.32 -16.58
N LEU A 9 2.90 4.61 -15.48
CA LEU A 9 2.04 3.45 -15.51
C LEU A 9 0.80 4.04 -16.14
N ASP A 10 0.60 3.65 -17.40
CA ASP A 10 -0.39 4.24 -18.30
C ASP A 10 -1.74 3.73 -17.80
N ILE A 11 -2.09 4.20 -16.60
CA ILE A 11 -3.29 3.83 -15.88
C ILE A 11 -4.37 4.51 -16.68
N GLU A 12 -5.10 3.67 -17.40
CA GLU A 12 -6.14 4.13 -18.29
C GLU A 12 -7.10 5.02 -17.49
N PRO A 13 -7.51 6.19 -18.04
CA PRO A 13 -8.33 7.15 -17.30
C PRO A 13 -9.62 6.54 -16.71
N HIS A 14 -10.16 5.49 -17.33
CA HIS A 14 -11.29 4.74 -16.78
C HIS A 14 -10.96 3.97 -15.49
N GLU A 15 -9.80 3.30 -15.41
CA GLU A 15 -9.35 2.58 -14.22
C GLU A 15 -9.10 3.54 -13.06
N ALA A 16 -8.41 4.66 -13.34
CA ALA A 16 -8.18 5.72 -12.35
C ALA A 16 -9.50 6.22 -11.76
N PHE A 17 -10.49 6.47 -12.61
CA PHE A 17 -11.82 6.91 -12.18
C PHE A 17 -12.53 5.84 -11.34
N GLU A 18 -12.58 4.59 -11.82
CA GLU A 18 -13.25 3.48 -11.13
C GLU A 18 -12.65 3.21 -9.76
N LEU A 19 -11.32 3.22 -9.63
CA LEU A 19 -10.62 3.04 -8.36
C LEU A 19 -11.07 4.08 -7.33
N VAL A 20 -11.14 5.36 -7.71
CA VAL A 20 -11.54 6.42 -6.78
C VAL A 20 -13.04 6.34 -6.44
N ILE A 21 -13.90 6.07 -7.42
CA ILE A 21 -15.35 5.92 -7.19
C ILE A 21 -15.64 4.74 -6.25
N CYS A 22 -14.96 3.61 -6.44
CA CYS A 22 -15.07 2.45 -5.55
C CYS A 22 -14.73 2.81 -4.10
N GLU A 23 -13.66 3.58 -3.88
CA GLU A 23 -13.29 4.04 -2.53
C GLU A 23 -14.30 5.04 -1.95
N LEU A 24 -14.85 5.96 -2.78
CA LEU A 24 -15.89 6.90 -2.37
C LEU A 24 -17.19 6.19 -1.98
N HIS A 25 -17.66 5.23 -2.78
CA HIS A 25 -18.83 4.41 -2.48
C HIS A 25 -18.62 3.55 -1.23
N SER A 26 -17.46 2.90 -1.12
CA SER A 26 -17.10 2.11 0.06
C SER A 26 -17.12 2.97 1.33
N HIS A 27 -16.62 4.20 1.25
CA HIS A 27 -16.68 5.14 2.37
C HIS A 27 -18.11 5.55 2.71
N ALA A 28 -18.92 5.90 1.72
CA ALA A 28 -20.32 6.28 1.93
C ALA A 28 -21.11 5.18 2.64
N ALA A 29 -20.89 3.91 2.26
CA ALA A 29 -21.51 2.74 2.89
C ALA A 29 -21.14 2.59 4.39
N THR A 30 -19.96 3.09 4.82
CA THR A 30 -19.54 3.00 6.22
C THR A 30 -20.23 4.01 7.14
N GLY A 31 -20.84 5.08 6.61
CA GLY A 31 -21.45 6.15 7.39
C GLY A 31 -20.49 6.96 8.29
N ARG A 32 -19.17 6.75 8.16
CA ARG A 32 -18.18 7.40 9.02
C ARG A 32 -17.91 8.83 8.56
N LYS A 33 -17.72 9.75 9.52
CA LYS A 33 -17.39 11.15 9.22
C LYS A 33 -16.02 11.33 8.56
N ASN A 34 -15.05 10.49 8.92
CA ASN A 34 -13.65 10.61 8.48
C ASN A 34 -13.29 9.49 7.50
N PHE A 35 -12.68 9.88 6.38
CA PHE A 35 -12.09 8.94 5.44
C PHE A 35 -10.75 8.44 5.99
N VAL A 36 -10.61 7.13 6.16
CA VAL A 36 -9.44 6.50 6.76
C VAL A 36 -8.59 5.90 5.66
N VAL A 37 -7.34 6.34 5.53
CA VAL A 37 -6.37 5.80 4.57
C VAL A 37 -5.62 4.64 5.22
N ARG A 38 -6.05 3.42 4.93
CA ARG A 38 -5.54 2.15 5.46
C ARG A 38 -5.77 1.05 4.43
N VAL A 39 -4.95 0.00 4.49
CA VAL A 39 -5.02 -1.12 3.55
C VAL A 39 -6.43 -1.74 3.59
N PRO A 40 -7.09 -1.89 2.43
CA PRO A 40 -8.35 -2.61 2.31
C PRO A 40 -8.26 -4.05 2.85
N GLN A 41 -9.33 -4.52 3.49
CA GLN A 41 -9.34 -5.83 4.15
C GLN A 41 -9.13 -6.99 3.18
N ASP A 42 -9.70 -6.89 1.98
CA ASP A 42 -9.53 -7.84 0.87
C ASP A 42 -8.05 -8.07 0.55
N MET A 43 -7.25 -7.00 0.46
CA MET A 43 -5.80 -7.11 0.21
C MET A 43 -5.05 -7.79 1.36
N VAL A 44 -5.46 -7.53 2.60
CA VAL A 44 -4.87 -8.15 3.80
C VAL A 44 -5.22 -9.64 3.86
N ILE A 45 -6.48 -9.98 3.60
CA ILE A 45 -6.96 -11.37 3.53
C ILE A 45 -6.21 -12.11 2.43
N TYR A 46 -6.10 -11.53 1.25
CA TYR A 46 -5.42 -12.15 0.10
C TYR A 46 -3.96 -12.48 0.44
N LEU A 47 -3.20 -11.51 0.95
CA LEU A 47 -1.80 -11.70 1.33
C LEU A 47 -1.63 -12.79 2.39
N PHE A 48 -2.36 -12.70 3.52
CA PHE A 48 -2.19 -13.66 4.61
C PHE A 48 -2.69 -15.05 4.25
N THR A 49 -3.78 -15.16 3.49
CA THR A 49 -4.27 -16.46 3.03
C THR A 49 -3.29 -17.11 2.05
N GLY A 50 -2.67 -16.32 1.17
CA GLY A 50 -1.61 -16.78 0.27
C GLY A 50 -0.40 -17.31 1.05
N ILE A 51 0.09 -16.53 2.03
CA ILE A 51 1.22 -16.93 2.88
C ILE A 51 0.90 -18.22 3.66
N LEU A 52 -0.23 -18.26 4.37
CA LEU A 52 -0.60 -19.42 5.19
C LEU A 52 -0.71 -20.69 4.35
N ARG A 53 -1.23 -20.59 3.12
CA ARG A 53 -1.33 -21.73 2.20
C ARG A 53 0.02 -22.15 1.63
N LYS A 54 0.88 -21.19 1.26
CA LYS A 54 2.15 -21.50 0.58
C LYS A 54 3.22 -21.98 1.54
N ALA A 55 3.28 -21.39 2.73
CA ALA A 55 4.28 -21.69 3.74
C ALA A 55 3.86 -22.83 4.69
N ASP A 56 2.63 -23.36 4.55
CA ASP A 56 2.03 -24.37 5.42
C ASP A 56 2.13 -24.03 6.93
N LEU A 57 1.99 -22.74 7.23
CA LEU A 57 2.14 -22.22 8.59
C LEU A 57 0.77 -22.13 9.26
N SER A 58 0.74 -22.45 10.56
CA SER A 58 -0.38 -22.05 11.41
C SER A 58 -0.37 -20.53 11.62
N LYS A 59 -1.53 -19.95 11.95
CA LYS A 59 -1.63 -18.52 12.29
C LYS A 59 -0.70 -18.15 13.45
N VAL A 60 -0.58 -19.00 14.46
CA VAL A 60 0.29 -18.77 15.63
C VAL A 60 1.76 -18.69 15.20
N VAL A 61 2.20 -19.62 14.35
CA VAL A 61 3.59 -19.64 13.87
C VAL A 61 3.87 -18.43 12.99
N LEU A 62 2.97 -18.10 12.05
CA LEU A 62 3.13 -16.89 11.25
C LEU A 62 3.21 -15.63 12.12
N GLU A 63 2.37 -15.51 13.14
CA GLU A 63 2.38 -14.35 14.04
C GLU A 63 3.70 -14.22 14.81
N ARG A 64 4.28 -15.36 15.20
CA ARG A 64 5.60 -15.42 15.84
C ARG A 64 6.69 -14.93 14.90
N GLU A 65 6.74 -15.44 13.68
CA GLU A 65 7.72 -15.00 12.65
C GLU A 65 7.61 -13.48 12.43
N LEU A 66 6.39 -12.95 12.32
CA LEU A 66 6.17 -11.51 12.14
C LEU A 66 6.61 -10.67 13.36
N SER A 67 6.46 -11.22 14.57
CA SER A 67 6.94 -10.60 15.81
C SER A 67 8.47 -10.55 15.86
N GLU A 68 9.15 -11.63 15.47
CA GLU A 68 10.61 -11.73 15.44
C GLU A 68 11.25 -10.73 14.46
N LEU A 69 10.53 -10.33 13.40
CA LEU A 69 10.96 -9.26 12.48
C LEU A 69 10.79 -7.84 13.03
N GLY A 70 10.21 -7.68 14.22
CA GLY A 70 9.89 -6.38 14.79
C GLY A 70 8.82 -5.63 14.00
N LEU A 71 7.92 -6.33 13.28
CA LEU A 71 6.81 -5.68 12.60
C LEU A 71 5.83 -5.12 13.63
N TYR A 72 5.59 -3.80 13.51
CA TYR A 72 4.72 -3.09 14.44
C TYR A 72 3.33 -3.72 14.52
N GLY A 73 2.91 -4.05 15.75
CA GLY A 73 1.60 -4.62 16.03
C GLY A 73 1.60 -6.14 16.24
N PHE A 74 2.72 -6.83 16.02
CA PHE A 74 2.90 -8.25 16.35
C PHE A 74 3.74 -8.36 17.63
N LYS A 75 3.19 -8.94 18.72
CA LYS A 75 3.86 -8.99 20.03
C LYS A 75 3.65 -10.30 20.79
N ASP A 76 2.40 -10.77 20.87
CA ASP A 76 2.03 -11.85 21.80
C ASP A 76 2.02 -13.25 21.15
N ALA A 77 2.14 -13.31 19.82
CA ALA A 77 2.21 -14.54 19.02
C ALA A 77 1.11 -15.59 19.35
N ASP A 78 -0.09 -15.16 19.74
CA ASP A 78 -1.22 -16.04 20.09
C ASP A 78 -2.22 -16.22 18.92
N GLY A 79 -1.84 -15.74 17.73
CA GLY A 79 -2.66 -15.78 16.52
C GLY A 79 -3.87 -14.83 16.56
N ARG A 80 -4.03 -14.02 17.61
CA ARG A 80 -5.17 -13.09 17.77
C ARG A 80 -5.01 -11.87 16.89
N ILE A 81 -3.79 -11.39 16.71
CA ILE A 81 -3.52 -10.21 15.90
C ILE A 81 -3.82 -10.53 14.42
N LEU A 82 -3.37 -11.68 13.93
CA LEU A 82 -3.74 -12.13 12.58
C LEU A 82 -5.25 -12.32 12.42
N ARG A 83 -5.93 -12.90 13.42
CA ARG A 83 -7.40 -13.04 13.39
C ARG A 83 -8.09 -11.69 13.28
N ARG A 84 -7.64 -10.68 14.02
CA ARG A 84 -8.19 -9.32 13.98
C ARG A 84 -7.98 -8.61 12.65
N TYR A 85 -6.84 -8.83 12.01
CA TYR A 85 -6.60 -8.32 10.66
C TYR A 85 -7.51 -9.01 9.64
N LEU A 86 -7.65 -10.35 9.73
CA LEU A 86 -8.51 -11.13 8.84
C LEU A 86 -10.01 -10.82 9.04
N SER A 87 -10.45 -10.56 10.28
CA SER A 87 -11.84 -10.19 10.58
C SER A 87 -12.16 -8.72 10.28
N GLY A 88 -11.15 -7.88 10.03
CA GLY A 88 -11.32 -6.45 9.79
C GLY A 88 -11.50 -5.61 11.06
N GLU A 89 -11.36 -6.23 12.23
CA GLU A 89 -11.35 -5.54 13.53
C GLU A 89 -10.18 -4.56 13.64
N THR A 90 -9.05 -4.88 13.01
CA THR A 90 -7.86 -4.02 12.98
C THR A 90 -7.48 -3.67 11.55
N ARG A 91 -7.08 -2.41 11.33
CA ARG A 91 -6.68 -1.89 10.01
C ARG A 91 -5.18 -1.75 9.92
N MET A 92 -4.61 -2.22 8.81
CA MET A 92 -3.17 -2.18 8.56
C MET A 92 -2.76 -0.86 7.90
N ALA A 93 -1.59 -0.33 8.30
CA ALA A 93 -0.97 0.79 7.62
C ALA A 93 -0.32 0.33 6.31
N TRP A 94 -0.34 1.19 5.29
CA TRP A 94 0.22 0.87 3.97
C TRP A 94 1.71 0.54 4.01
N GLU A 95 2.48 1.24 4.84
CA GLU A 95 3.90 0.93 5.03
C GLU A 95 4.12 -0.48 5.59
N THR A 96 3.35 -0.88 6.61
CA THR A 96 3.40 -2.23 7.18
C THR A 96 3.06 -3.28 6.13
N TYR A 97 2.05 -3.03 5.30
CA TYR A 97 1.66 -3.94 4.22
C TYR A 97 2.78 -4.12 3.18
N ARG A 98 3.39 -3.03 2.70
CA ARG A 98 4.50 -3.13 1.75
C ARG A 98 5.67 -3.92 2.33
N ARG A 99 6.05 -3.65 3.58
CA ARG A 99 7.11 -4.42 4.27
C ARG A 99 6.78 -5.91 4.34
N LEU A 100 5.52 -6.26 4.65
CA LEU A 100 5.04 -7.64 4.64
C LEU A 100 5.13 -8.29 3.26
N VAL A 101 4.77 -7.58 2.19
CA VAL A 101 4.87 -8.07 0.81
C VAL A 101 6.33 -8.37 0.44
N PHE A 102 7.25 -7.46 0.73
CA PHE A 102 8.69 -7.69 0.52
C PHE A 102 9.22 -8.87 1.33
N TRP A 103 8.82 -8.97 2.60
CA TRP A 103 9.27 -10.07 3.43
C TRP A 103 8.70 -11.42 3.00
N ALA A 104 7.43 -11.46 2.58
CA ALA A 104 6.83 -12.65 2.01
C ALA A 104 7.55 -13.11 0.74
N LEU A 105 8.00 -12.17 -0.11
CA LEU A 105 8.85 -12.48 -1.27
C LEU A 105 10.20 -13.05 -0.83
N ALA A 106 10.88 -12.40 0.13
CA ALA A 106 12.20 -12.81 0.62
C ALA A 106 12.20 -14.25 1.17
N ASN A 107 11.10 -14.66 1.80
CA ASN A 107 10.92 -16.03 2.31
C ASN A 107 10.33 -17.00 1.29
N LYS A 108 10.13 -16.58 0.03
CA LYS A 108 9.54 -17.37 -1.05
C LYS A 108 8.11 -17.86 -0.74
N TRP A 109 7.39 -17.13 0.10
CA TRP A 109 6.00 -17.42 0.46
C TRP A 109 4.99 -16.87 -0.55
N ILE A 110 5.45 -15.96 -1.42
CA ILE A 110 4.75 -15.54 -2.63
C ILE A 110 5.72 -15.61 -3.81
N SER A 111 5.19 -15.73 -5.03
CA SER A 111 6.00 -15.68 -6.24
C SER A 111 6.29 -14.23 -6.66
N ASP A 112 7.30 -14.05 -7.51
CA ASP A 112 7.64 -12.74 -8.09
C ASP A 112 6.45 -12.06 -8.78
N TRP A 113 5.61 -12.85 -9.46
CA TRP A 113 4.41 -12.34 -10.12
C TRP A 113 3.38 -11.82 -9.11
N VAL A 114 3.09 -12.60 -8.05
CA VAL A 114 2.17 -12.19 -6.97
C VAL A 114 2.72 -10.96 -6.24
N PHE A 115 4.03 -10.89 -6.02
CA PHE A 115 4.68 -9.74 -5.43
C PHE A 115 4.49 -8.46 -6.26
N ARG A 116 4.72 -8.53 -7.57
CA ARG A 116 4.52 -7.38 -8.49
C ARG A 116 3.07 -6.91 -8.48
N ASP A 117 2.13 -7.85 -8.57
CA ASP A 117 0.69 -7.57 -8.53
C ASP A 117 0.26 -6.88 -7.22
N LEU A 118 0.72 -7.41 -6.07
CA LEU A 118 0.39 -6.85 -4.76
C LEU A 118 0.99 -5.46 -4.54
N LEU A 119 2.23 -5.23 -4.98
CA LEU A 119 2.85 -3.90 -4.88
C LEU A 119 2.17 -2.88 -5.79
N LEU A 120 1.87 -3.26 -7.04
CA LEU A 120 1.13 -2.41 -7.96
C LEU A 120 -0.23 -2.05 -7.36
N SER A 121 -0.99 -3.05 -6.95
CA SER A 121 -2.28 -2.88 -6.29
C SER A 121 -2.20 -2.00 -5.05
N ALA A 122 -1.15 -2.15 -4.23
CA ALA A 122 -0.98 -1.31 -3.03
C ALA A 122 -0.80 0.17 -3.38
N ASN A 123 -0.01 0.46 -4.42
CA ASN A 123 0.22 1.83 -4.86
C ASN A 123 -1.04 2.45 -5.48
N LEU A 124 -1.74 1.70 -6.33
CA LEU A 124 -3.00 2.13 -6.95
C LEU A 124 -4.08 2.40 -5.91
N ARG A 125 -4.30 1.46 -4.98
CA ARG A 125 -5.35 1.57 -3.95
C ARG A 125 -5.03 2.62 -2.91
N GLU A 126 -3.77 2.80 -2.51
CA GLU A 126 -3.38 3.90 -1.64
C GLU A 126 -3.63 5.26 -2.31
N ALA A 127 -3.24 5.40 -3.59
CA ALA A 127 -3.48 6.63 -4.35
C ALA A 127 -4.97 6.92 -4.49
N ALA A 128 -5.80 5.90 -4.76
CA ALA A 128 -7.25 6.03 -4.83
C ALA A 128 -7.85 6.52 -3.50
N GLN A 129 -7.40 5.95 -2.37
CA GLN A 129 -7.84 6.37 -1.03
C GLN A 129 -7.41 7.81 -0.69
N ARG A 130 -6.17 8.19 -1.02
CA ARG A 130 -5.67 9.55 -0.82
C ARG A 130 -6.47 10.54 -1.65
N SER A 131 -6.79 10.19 -2.90
CA SER A 131 -7.62 10.97 -3.81
C SER A 131 -9.03 11.15 -3.28
N ALA A 132 -9.69 10.05 -2.92
CA ALA A 132 -11.03 10.06 -2.33
C ALA A 132 -11.09 10.96 -1.10
N ARG A 133 -10.11 10.84 -0.19
CA ARG A 133 -10.01 11.72 0.98
C ARG A 133 -9.84 13.20 0.61
N THR A 134 -8.98 13.49 -0.37
CA THR A 134 -8.75 14.87 -0.85
C THR A 134 -10.02 15.46 -1.45
N LEU A 135 -10.71 14.71 -2.31
CA LEU A 135 -11.97 15.12 -2.93
C LEU A 135 -13.06 15.36 -1.88
N LEU A 136 -13.24 14.44 -0.93
CA LEU A 136 -14.21 14.61 0.17
C LEU A 136 -13.91 15.83 1.04
N ASN A 137 -12.63 16.13 1.27
CA ASN A 137 -12.24 17.34 2.01
C ASN A 137 -12.49 18.62 1.20
N LYS A 138 -12.34 18.59 -0.13
CA LYS A 138 -12.70 19.71 -1.02
C LYS A 138 -14.22 19.93 -1.01
N VAL A 139 -15.00 18.86 -1.15
CA VAL A 139 -16.47 18.88 -1.11
C VAL A 139 -16.97 19.48 0.20
N LYS A 140 -16.51 18.94 1.35
CA LYS A 140 -16.87 19.46 2.68
C LYS A 140 -16.60 20.95 2.87
N ARG A 141 -15.62 21.51 2.17
CA ARG A 141 -15.18 22.89 2.34
C ARG A 141 -15.85 23.86 1.37
N ARG A 142 -16.16 23.48 0.12
CA ARG A 142 -16.49 24.45 -0.94
C ARG A 142 -17.37 23.96 -2.11
N VAL A 143 -17.65 22.67 -2.29
CA VAL A 143 -18.17 22.11 -3.56
C VAL A 143 -19.22 21.03 -3.26
N SER A 144 -20.35 20.97 -3.97
CA SER A 144 -21.29 19.85 -3.79
C SER A 144 -20.75 18.58 -4.45
N LEU A 145 -21.09 17.39 -3.94
CA LEU A 145 -20.64 16.11 -4.53
C LEU A 145 -21.10 15.95 -6.00
N ALA A 146 -22.16 16.64 -6.41
CA ALA A 146 -22.70 16.67 -7.76
C ALA A 146 -21.86 17.50 -8.75
N GLU A 147 -20.90 18.29 -8.27
CA GLU A 147 -20.05 19.16 -9.10
C GLU A 147 -18.69 18.53 -9.44
N LEU A 148 -18.38 17.34 -8.91
CA LEU A 148 -17.14 16.64 -9.26
C LEU A 148 -17.23 16.04 -10.66
N THR A 149 -16.45 16.61 -11.58
CA THR A 149 -16.31 16.07 -12.94
C THR A 149 -15.42 14.82 -12.94
N ARG A 150 -15.57 14.00 -13.98
CA ARG A 150 -14.76 12.80 -14.19
C ARG A 150 -13.28 13.15 -14.30
N GLU A 151 -12.97 14.22 -15.02
CA GLU A 151 -11.62 14.72 -15.25
C GLU A 151 -10.95 15.14 -13.95
N GLN A 152 -11.66 15.86 -13.08
CA GLN A 152 -11.14 16.24 -11.75
C GLN A 152 -10.82 15.04 -10.86
N ILE A 153 -11.59 13.96 -10.98
CA ILE A 153 -11.34 12.72 -10.24
C ILE A 153 -10.06 12.05 -10.75
N ILE A 154 -9.93 11.93 -12.08
CA ILE A 154 -8.76 11.33 -12.74
C ILE A 154 -7.49 12.12 -12.42
N ASP A 155 -7.54 13.45 -12.52
CA ASP A 155 -6.38 14.30 -12.24
C ASP A 155 -5.96 14.21 -10.76
N CYS A 156 -6.94 14.18 -9.85
CA CYS A 156 -6.67 13.98 -8.43
C CYS A 156 -6.02 12.62 -8.15
N PHE A 157 -6.42 11.58 -8.89
CA PHE A 157 -5.80 10.27 -8.84
C PHE A 157 -4.36 10.28 -9.32
N LYS A 158 -4.11 10.79 -10.53
CA LYS A 158 -2.76 10.86 -11.12
C LYS A 158 -1.79 11.60 -10.21
N GLU A 159 -2.23 12.71 -9.62
CA GLU A 159 -1.42 13.47 -8.69
C GLU A 159 -1.15 12.70 -7.39
N SER A 160 -2.17 12.08 -6.79
CA SER A 160 -1.98 11.26 -5.59
C SER A 160 -1.10 10.05 -5.84
N TYR A 161 -1.18 9.46 -7.04
CA TYR A 161 -0.37 8.32 -7.45
C TYR A 161 1.10 8.71 -7.59
N ARG A 162 1.39 9.83 -8.27
CA ARG A 162 2.74 10.41 -8.34
C ARG A 162 3.32 10.68 -6.96
N GLN A 163 2.53 11.27 -6.06
CA GLN A 163 2.96 11.53 -4.69
C GLN A 163 3.28 10.25 -3.92
N VAL A 164 2.48 9.18 -4.06
CA VAL A 164 2.76 7.89 -3.44
C VAL A 164 4.09 7.32 -3.93
N LEU A 165 4.36 7.37 -5.25
CA LEU A 165 5.61 6.87 -5.81
C LEU A 165 6.81 7.69 -5.31
N GLN A 166 6.70 9.02 -5.32
CA GLN A 166 7.76 9.92 -4.83
C GLN A 166 8.05 9.71 -3.34
N GLU A 167 7.03 9.51 -2.51
CA GLU A 167 7.23 9.22 -1.08
C GLU A 167 7.95 7.88 -0.85
N ILE A 168 7.61 6.86 -1.64
CA ILE A 168 8.27 5.56 -1.58
C ILE A 168 9.74 5.69 -2.00
N GLU A 169 10.00 6.38 -3.09
CA GLU A 169 11.36 6.65 -3.58
C GLU A 169 12.17 7.44 -2.55
N ALA A 170 11.61 8.52 -2.01
CA ALA A 170 12.27 9.33 -0.98
C ALA A 170 12.60 8.50 0.27
N LEU A 171 11.70 7.60 0.70
CA LEU A 171 11.96 6.69 1.81
C LEU A 171 13.09 5.69 1.49
N ALA A 172 13.16 5.17 0.26
CA ALA A 172 14.22 4.28 -0.17
C ALA A 172 15.58 5.00 -0.21
N VAL A 173 15.64 6.19 -0.81
CA VAL A 173 16.83 7.05 -0.87
C VAL A 173 17.30 7.42 0.53
N SER A 174 16.38 7.86 1.39
CA SER A 174 16.69 8.22 2.78
C SER A 174 17.33 7.04 3.52
N ARG A 175 16.80 5.82 3.35
CA ARG A 175 17.37 4.62 3.98
C ARG A 175 18.75 4.27 3.47
N VAL A 176 18.99 4.33 2.17
CA VAL A 176 20.34 4.14 1.57
C VAL A 176 21.33 5.18 2.14
N GLY A 177 20.86 6.41 2.36
CA GLY A 177 21.64 7.48 2.98
C GLY A 177 22.00 7.17 4.45
N THR A 178 21.10 6.55 5.22
CA THR A 178 21.31 6.33 6.66
C THR A 178 21.91 4.98 7.03
N ASP A 179 21.65 3.93 6.26
CA ASP A 179 21.97 2.55 6.61
C ASP A 179 23.10 2.01 5.72
N ARG A 180 24.21 1.63 6.37
CA ARG A 180 25.42 1.16 5.68
C ARG A 180 25.18 -0.14 4.92
N ASP A 181 24.45 -1.09 5.49
CA ASP A 181 24.25 -2.41 4.89
C ASP A 181 23.34 -2.29 3.68
N ILE A 182 22.30 -1.46 3.77
CA ILE A 182 21.44 -1.12 2.64
C ILE A 182 22.23 -0.40 1.54
N ARG A 183 23.16 0.49 1.91
CA ARG A 183 24.02 1.19 0.94
C ARG A 183 24.98 0.25 0.21
N GLU A 184 25.59 -0.70 0.92
CA GLU A 184 26.46 -1.71 0.32
C GLU A 184 25.66 -2.64 -0.61
N LEU A 185 24.43 -3.02 -0.24
CA LEU A 185 23.51 -3.76 -1.10
C LEU A 185 23.10 -2.96 -2.35
N ALA A 186 22.74 -1.69 -2.20
CA ALA A 186 22.41 -0.81 -3.32
C ALA A 186 23.54 -0.74 -4.36
N ARG A 187 24.78 -0.58 -3.88
CA ARG A 187 25.97 -0.57 -4.74
C ARG A 187 26.20 -1.90 -5.45
N SER A 188 26.00 -3.03 -4.77
CA SER A 188 26.15 -4.36 -5.40
C SER A 188 25.10 -4.64 -6.48
N LEU A 189 23.95 -3.98 -6.39
CA LEU A 189 22.89 -4.01 -7.41
C LEU A 189 23.08 -2.98 -8.53
N GLY A 190 24.16 -2.19 -8.50
CA GLY A 190 24.43 -1.14 -9.51
C GLY A 190 23.52 0.08 -9.42
N LEU A 191 22.88 0.29 -8.27
CA LEU A 191 22.03 1.46 -8.03
C LEU A 191 22.90 2.62 -7.53
N GLU A 192 23.10 3.62 -8.39
CA GLU A 192 23.79 4.86 -8.03
C GLU A 192 22.80 5.84 -7.41
N PHE A 193 22.91 6.04 -6.09
CA PHE A 193 22.21 7.10 -5.38
C PHE A 193 23.17 8.28 -5.23
N GLN A 194 22.78 9.46 -5.70
CA GLN A 194 23.56 10.68 -5.50
C GLN A 194 23.55 11.05 -4.01
N ASP A 195 24.73 11.34 -3.46
CA ASP A 195 24.93 11.84 -2.08
C ASP A 195 24.36 13.27 -1.91
#